data_AF-A0A2R4M2G7-F1
#
_entry.id   AF-A0A2R4M2G7-F1
#
_cell.length_a   1.000
_cell.length_b   1.000
_cell.length_c   1.000
_cell.angle_alpha   90.00
_cell.angle_beta   90.00
_cell.angle_gamma   90.00
#
_symmetry.space_group_name_H-M   'P 1'
#
loop_
_entity.id
_entity.type
_entity.pdbx_description
1 polymer ?
#
loop_
_entity_poly.entity_id
_entity_poly.type
_entity_poly.pdbx_seq_one_letter_code
_entity_poly.pdbx_strand_id
1 'polypeptide(L)'
;MPSIFAQKLWKQKLVAALAAADAGPSASDLVNAPALNHWRAFVTPKGSPFLFGMVSGHPRLGSRWITTSQLVGINPTHGWARTASRWYQLSCPFADLEAKVARGLGVSDAGPDFLQVGMPGCPSLDDMTKLSLLLSAWRNRILQADGDRHV
;
A
#
# COMPACT_ATOMS: atom_id res chain seq x y z
N MET A 1 24.65 -7.55 4.18
CA MET A 1 23.54 -8.32 4.79
C MET A 1 22.99 -7.53 5.97
N PRO A 2 21.66 -7.33 6.11
CA PRO A 2 21.12 -6.65 7.27
C PRO A 2 21.40 -7.47 8.55
N SER A 3 21.76 -6.80 9.65
CA SER A 3 21.97 -7.45 10.95
C SER A 3 20.73 -8.23 11.39
N ILE A 4 20.93 -9.37 12.07
CA ILE A 4 19.87 -10.19 12.68
C ILE A 4 18.96 -9.34 13.58
N PHE A 5 19.55 -8.36 14.29
CA PHE A 5 18.81 -7.44 15.14
C PHE A 5 17.84 -6.56 14.33
N ALA A 6 18.30 -6.00 13.21
CA ALA A 6 17.46 -5.20 12.32
C ALA A 6 16.32 -6.02 11.69
N GLN A 7 16.59 -7.28 11.34
CA GLN A 7 15.57 -8.20 10.82
C GLN A 7 14.49 -8.50 11.88
N LYS A 8 14.89 -8.72 13.15
CA LYS A 8 13.96 -8.95 14.26
C LYS A 8 13.07 -7.73 14.51
N LEU A 9 13.65 -6.53 14.56
CA LEU A 9 12.89 -5.29 14.75
C LEU A 9 11.94 -5.01 13.60
N TRP A 10 12.39 -5.23 12.35
CA TRP A 10 11.53 -5.08 11.18
C TRP A 10 10.33 -6.02 11.21
N LYS A 11 10.54 -7.27 11.63
CA LYS A 11 9.46 -8.24 11.78
C LYS A 11 8.47 -7.81 12.86
N GLN A 12 8.93 -7.41 14.05
CA GLN A 12 8.06 -6.92 15.13
C GLN A 12 7.20 -5.74 14.66
N LYS A 13 7.79 -4.81 13.90
CA LYS A 13 7.08 -3.69 13.30
C LYS A 13 5.98 -4.14 12.34
N LEU A 14 6.22 -5.16 11.52
CA LEU A 14 5.21 -5.73 10.62
C LEU A 14 4.07 -6.41 11.39
N VAL A 15 4.38 -7.19 12.42
CA VAL A 15 3.36 -7.85 13.26
C VAL A 15 2.47 -6.82 13.94
N ALA A 16 3.06 -5.77 14.53
CA ALA A 16 2.30 -4.67 15.12
C ALA A 16 1.44 -3.93 14.09
N ALA A 17 1.95 -3.73 12.88
CA ALA A 17 1.19 -3.08 11.81
C ALA A 17 0.03 -3.95 11.30
N LEU A 18 0.18 -5.27 11.28
CA LEU A 18 -0.90 -6.21 10.95
C LEU A 18 -2.01 -6.17 12.00
N ALA A 19 -1.66 -6.25 13.29
CA ALA A 19 -2.62 -6.14 14.37
C ALA A 19 -3.39 -4.81 14.33
N ALA A 20 -2.69 -3.70 14.05
CA ALA A 20 -3.32 -2.40 13.87
C ALA A 20 -4.25 -2.36 12.64
N ALA A 21 -3.88 -3.00 11.53
CA ALA A 21 -4.73 -3.11 10.34
C ALA A 21 -6.01 -3.90 10.62
N ASP A 22 -5.94 -4.95 11.45
CA ASP A 22 -7.08 -5.78 11.85
C ASP A 22 -8.05 -5.03 12.76
N ALA A 23 -7.54 -4.23 13.69
CA ALA A 23 -8.36 -3.37 14.53
C ALA A 23 -9.00 -2.21 13.73
N GLY A 24 -8.38 -1.82 12.62
CA GLY A 24 -8.70 -0.60 11.89
C GLY A 24 -8.16 0.67 12.59
N PRO A 25 -8.09 1.80 11.87
CA PRO A 25 -7.60 3.04 12.45
C PRO A 25 -8.65 3.69 13.35
N SER A 26 -8.20 4.34 14.42
CA SER A 26 -9.03 5.30 15.15
C SER A 26 -9.22 6.60 14.35
N ALA A 27 -10.17 7.44 14.75
CA ALA A 27 -10.31 8.77 14.17
C ALA A 27 -9.01 9.59 14.30
N SER A 28 -8.30 9.47 15.44
CA SER A 28 -7.05 10.18 15.69
C SER A 28 -5.88 9.68 14.82
N ASP A 29 -5.88 8.39 14.47
CA ASP A 29 -4.91 7.82 13.53
C ASP A 29 -5.06 8.44 12.15
N LEU A 30 -6.30 8.61 11.68
CA LEU A 30 -6.58 9.15 10.36
C LEU A 30 -6.40 10.66 10.29
N VAL A 31 -6.85 11.43 11.28
CA VAL A 31 -6.73 12.91 11.25
C VAL A 31 -5.28 13.36 11.05
N ASN A 32 -4.32 12.62 11.60
CA ASN A 32 -2.89 12.92 11.48
C ASN A 32 -2.18 12.15 10.36
N ALA A 33 -2.89 11.27 9.64
CA ALA A 33 -2.31 10.47 8.58
C ALA A 33 -2.14 11.31 7.30
N PRO A 34 -1.00 11.16 6.58
CA PRO A 34 -0.84 11.75 5.27
C PRO A 34 -1.93 11.26 4.31
N ALA A 35 -2.42 12.15 3.44
CA ALA A 35 -3.31 11.76 2.36
C ALA A 35 -2.51 11.21 1.19
N LEU A 36 -2.98 10.11 0.60
CA LEU A 36 -2.40 9.49 -0.58
C LEU A 36 -3.44 9.51 -1.71
N ASN A 37 -3.19 10.38 -2.68
CA ASN A 37 -4.06 10.57 -3.84
C ASN A 37 -3.45 9.89 -5.07
N HIS A 38 -4.30 9.59 -6.06
CA HIS A 38 -3.94 8.86 -7.27
C HIS A 38 -3.14 7.60 -6.94
N TRP A 39 -3.65 6.82 -6.00
CA TRP A 39 -2.91 5.67 -5.49
C TRP A 39 -3.13 4.43 -6.36
N ARG A 40 -2.07 3.64 -6.54
CA ARG A 40 -2.08 2.36 -7.25
C ARG A 40 -1.26 1.35 -6.47
N ALA A 41 -1.75 0.12 -6.38
CA ALA A 41 -1.00 -0.96 -5.76
C ALA A 41 -0.01 -1.59 -6.74
N PHE A 42 1.16 -1.94 -6.23
CA PHE A 42 2.22 -2.62 -6.96
C PHE A 42 2.79 -3.74 -6.11
N VAL A 43 3.45 -4.70 -6.77
CA VAL A 43 4.07 -5.84 -6.10
C VAL A 43 5.55 -5.88 -6.44
N THR A 44 6.41 -5.94 -5.44
CA THR A 44 7.86 -6.12 -5.67
C THR A 44 8.17 -7.51 -6.26
N PRO A 45 9.35 -7.74 -6.87
CA PRO A 45 9.76 -9.07 -7.33
C PRO A 45 9.72 -10.16 -6.25
N LYS A 46 9.83 -9.77 -4.96
CA LYS A 46 9.73 -10.69 -3.81
C LYS A 46 8.30 -10.92 -3.34
N GLY A 47 7.31 -10.40 -4.06
CA GLY A 47 5.89 -10.52 -3.78
C GLY A 47 5.33 -9.46 -2.83
N SER A 48 6.15 -8.61 -2.21
CA SER A 48 5.68 -7.65 -1.19
C SER A 48 4.87 -6.52 -1.82
N PRO A 49 3.60 -6.31 -1.42
CA PRO A 49 2.77 -5.25 -1.96
C PRO A 49 3.15 -3.88 -1.37
N PHE A 50 3.01 -2.82 -2.16
CA PHE A 50 3.17 -1.43 -1.74
C PHE A 50 2.25 -0.52 -2.57
N LEU A 51 2.10 0.73 -2.16
CA LEU A 51 1.35 1.73 -2.92
C LEU A 51 2.31 2.73 -3.57
N PHE A 52 1.98 3.15 -4.78
CA PHE A 52 2.49 4.36 -5.42
C PHE A 52 1.39 5.42 -5.39
N GLY A 53 1.73 6.69 -5.20
CA GLY A 53 0.74 7.77 -5.24
C GLY A 53 1.33 9.14 -4.90
N MET A 54 0.53 10.18 -5.10
CA MET A 54 0.85 11.55 -4.69
C MET A 54 0.49 11.73 -3.22
N VAL A 55 1.49 11.88 -2.36
CA VAL A 55 1.27 12.14 -0.94
C VAL A 55 1.12 13.65 -0.69
N SER A 56 0.32 14.02 0.31
CA SER A 56 0.29 15.36 0.91
C SER A 56 0.25 15.26 2.44
N GLY A 57 0.71 16.31 3.14
CA GLY A 57 0.78 16.31 4.61
C GLY A 57 1.82 15.33 5.19
N HIS A 58 2.76 14.84 4.39
CA HIS A 58 3.75 13.89 4.88
C HIS A 58 4.82 14.59 5.73
N PRO A 59 5.01 14.21 7.01
CA PRO A 59 5.80 14.99 7.98
C PRO A 59 7.29 15.11 7.65
N ARG A 60 7.79 14.26 6.76
CA ARG A 60 9.21 14.27 6.32
C ARG A 60 9.41 14.58 4.84
N LEU A 61 8.37 14.44 4.02
CA LEU A 61 8.51 14.47 2.55
C LEU A 61 7.71 15.61 1.92
N GLY A 62 6.84 16.28 2.68
CA GLY A 62 5.92 17.27 2.12
C GLY A 62 4.95 16.63 1.15
N SER A 63 4.70 17.30 0.03
CA SER A 63 3.81 16.82 -1.03
C SER A 63 4.61 16.37 -2.25
N ARG A 64 4.51 15.09 -2.63
CA ARG A 64 5.21 14.52 -3.79
C ARG A 64 4.72 13.13 -4.17
N TRP A 65 5.08 12.65 -5.36
CA TRP A 65 4.94 11.24 -5.71
C TRP A 65 5.88 10.37 -4.86
N ILE A 66 5.34 9.31 -4.28
CA ILE A 66 6.10 8.36 -3.44
C ILE A 66 5.73 6.92 -3.77
N THR A 67 6.61 6.01 -3.37
CA THR A 67 6.24 4.63 -3.03
C THR A 67 6.19 4.50 -1.51
N THR A 68 5.23 3.74 -1.00
CA THR A 68 5.11 3.49 0.44
C THR A 68 6.03 2.36 0.88
N SER A 69 6.25 2.23 2.19
CA SER A 69 6.70 0.95 2.76
C SER A 69 5.66 -0.15 2.50
N GLN A 70 6.03 -1.42 2.75
CA GLN A 70 5.16 -2.59 2.59
C GLN A 70 3.74 -2.33 3.10
N LEU A 71 2.76 -2.56 2.22
CA LEU A 71 1.34 -2.50 2.52
C LEU A 71 0.96 -3.73 3.35
N VAL A 72 0.22 -3.51 4.44
CA VAL A 72 -0.22 -4.59 5.34
C VAL A 72 -1.74 -4.71 5.42
N GLY A 73 -2.47 -3.63 5.11
CA GLY A 73 -3.92 -3.64 5.02
C GLY A 73 -4.42 -2.42 4.25
N ILE A 74 -5.58 -2.54 3.64
CA ILE A 74 -6.21 -1.47 2.87
C ILE A 74 -7.72 -1.62 2.92
N ASN A 75 -8.43 -0.50 3.02
CA ASN A 75 -9.88 -0.45 2.87
C ASN A 75 -10.23 0.84 2.09
N PRO A 76 -10.34 0.76 0.75
CA PRO A 76 -10.68 1.92 -0.07
C PRO A 76 -12.06 2.49 0.25
N THR A 77 -13.03 1.64 0.58
CA THR A 77 -14.41 2.07 0.94
C THR A 77 -14.42 2.93 2.19
N HIS A 78 -13.55 2.63 3.17
CA HIS A 78 -13.37 3.42 4.38
C HIS A 78 -12.21 4.43 4.28
N GLY A 79 -11.63 4.60 3.09
CA GLY A 79 -10.65 5.65 2.81
C GLY A 79 -9.31 5.50 3.57
N TRP A 80 -8.82 4.29 3.82
CA TRP A 80 -7.55 4.13 4.52
C TRP A 80 -6.64 3.02 3.99
N ALA A 81 -5.34 3.19 4.21
CA ALA A 81 -4.33 2.14 4.05
C ALA A 81 -3.42 2.08 5.29
N ARG A 82 -3.07 0.85 5.70
CA ARG A 82 -2.03 0.59 6.69
C ARG A 82 -0.80 0.04 6.00
N THR A 83 0.33 0.69 6.23
CA THR A 83 1.65 0.21 5.82
C THR A 83 2.46 -0.19 7.05
N ALA A 84 3.61 -0.81 6.85
CA ALA A 84 4.54 -1.14 7.93
C ALA A 84 4.87 0.08 8.82
N SER A 85 4.89 1.29 8.25
CA SER A 85 5.31 2.49 8.97
C SER A 85 4.18 3.43 9.38
N ARG A 86 3.11 3.55 8.60
CA ARG A 86 2.09 4.60 8.78
C ARG A 86 0.71 4.18 8.28
N TRP A 87 -0.29 4.87 8.80
CA TRP A 87 -1.60 5.02 8.18
C TRP A 87 -1.53 6.06 7.07
N TYR A 88 -2.38 5.88 6.06
CA TYR A 88 -2.66 6.86 5.02
C TYR A 88 -4.16 7.03 4.89
N GLN A 89 -4.61 8.27 4.69
CA GLN A 89 -5.95 8.54 4.18
C GLN A 89 -5.91 8.30 2.67
N LEU A 90 -6.78 7.44 2.15
CA LEU A 90 -6.91 7.21 0.73
C LEU A 90 -7.91 8.18 0.14
N SER A 91 -7.47 8.91 -0.88
CA SER A 91 -8.34 9.75 -1.70
C SER A 91 -8.68 9.02 -3.00
N CYS A 92 -8.45 9.61 -4.17
CA CYS A 92 -8.80 8.98 -5.45
C CYS A 92 -7.82 7.84 -5.79
N PRO A 93 -8.31 6.67 -6.22
CA PRO A 93 -7.48 5.68 -6.91
C PRO A 93 -6.86 6.25 -8.19
N PHE A 94 -5.77 5.65 -8.67
CA PHE A 94 -5.10 6.06 -9.91
C PHE A 94 -6.00 5.86 -11.14
N ALA A 95 -6.88 4.87 -11.15
CA ALA A 95 -7.87 4.65 -12.22
C ALA A 95 -8.75 5.89 -12.48
N ASP A 96 -9.05 6.69 -11.44
CA ASP A 96 -9.80 7.94 -11.59
C ASP A 96 -8.99 8.99 -12.36
N LEU A 97 -7.67 9.02 -12.15
CA LEU A 97 -6.77 9.91 -12.90
C LEU A 97 -6.72 9.48 -14.36
N GLU A 98 -6.58 8.19 -14.63
CA GLU A 98 -6.59 7.63 -15.99
C GLU A 98 -7.88 8.00 -16.72
N ALA A 99 -9.03 7.78 -16.08
CA ALA A 99 -10.32 8.14 -16.64
C ALA A 99 -10.45 9.66 -16.88
N LYS A 100 -9.90 10.50 -16.00
CA LYS A 100 -9.86 11.96 -16.19
C LYS A 100 -9.01 12.34 -17.41
N VAL A 101 -7.83 11.75 -17.57
CA VAL A 101 -6.96 12.04 -18.73
C VAL A 101 -7.60 11.54 -20.02
N ALA A 102 -8.14 10.32 -20.03
CA ALA A 102 -8.84 9.74 -21.18
C ALA A 102 -9.98 10.64 -21.67
N ARG A 103 -10.85 11.11 -20.75
CA ARG A 103 -11.91 12.07 -21.08
C ARG A 103 -11.35 13.37 -21.67
N GLY A 104 -10.26 13.90 -21.10
CA GLY A 104 -9.62 15.10 -21.61
C GLY A 104 -9.06 14.94 -23.03
N LEU A 105 -8.70 13.72 -23.42
CA LEU A 105 -8.22 13.36 -24.75
C LEU A 105 -9.33 12.89 -25.72
N GLY A 106 -10.58 12.87 -25.28
CA GLY A 106 -11.70 12.35 -26.08
C GLY A 106 -11.67 10.83 -26.28
N VAL A 107 -10.98 10.09 -25.42
CA VAL A 107 -10.92 8.62 -25.44
C VAL A 107 -12.05 8.07 -24.57
N SER A 108 -13.03 7.44 -25.20
CA SER A 108 -14.24 6.94 -24.53
C SER A 108 -14.07 5.58 -23.83
N ASP A 109 -13.05 4.81 -24.22
CA ASP A 109 -12.80 3.44 -23.73
C ASP A 109 -11.33 3.24 -23.34
N ALA A 110 -10.86 4.08 -22.44
CA ALA A 110 -9.55 3.88 -21.83
C ALA A 110 -9.63 2.71 -20.84
N GLY A 111 -9.04 1.59 -21.22
CA GLY A 111 -8.89 0.44 -20.33
C GLY A 111 -8.05 0.75 -19.09
N PRO A 112 -8.01 -0.18 -18.11
CA PRO A 112 -7.07 -0.07 -17.00
C PRO A 112 -5.64 0.04 -17.54
N ASP A 113 -4.82 0.84 -16.88
CA ASP A 113 -3.42 1.10 -17.27
C ASP A 113 -3.23 1.97 -18.53
N PHE A 114 -4.23 2.80 -18.88
CA PHE A 114 -4.16 3.76 -19.99
C PHE A 114 -2.91 4.64 -19.97
N LEU A 115 -2.47 5.10 -18.78
CA LEU A 115 -1.28 5.95 -18.66
C LEU A 115 0.04 5.17 -18.65
N GLN A 116 -0.02 3.83 -18.59
CA GLN A 116 1.14 2.93 -18.57
C GLN A 116 2.20 3.34 -17.53
N VAL A 117 1.76 3.89 -16.39
CA VAL A 117 2.67 4.24 -15.29
C VAL A 117 3.08 2.95 -14.59
N GLY A 118 4.16 2.37 -15.09
CA GLY A 118 4.79 1.16 -14.56
C GLY A 118 5.92 1.47 -13.59
N MET A 119 6.14 0.53 -12.67
CA MET A 119 7.37 0.47 -11.89
C MET A 119 8.22 -0.69 -12.41
N PRO A 120 9.48 -0.48 -12.86
CA PRO A 120 10.30 -1.55 -13.41
C PRO A 120 10.39 -2.77 -12.48
N GLY A 121 10.03 -3.94 -13.00
CA GLY A 121 10.01 -5.20 -12.25
C GLY A 121 8.92 -5.32 -11.19
N CYS A 122 8.03 -4.34 -11.09
CA CYS A 122 6.92 -4.33 -10.14
C CYS A 122 5.61 -4.19 -10.91
N PRO A 123 4.88 -5.29 -11.19
CA PRO A 123 3.59 -5.20 -11.85
C PRO A 123 2.57 -4.47 -10.97
N SER A 124 1.65 -3.73 -11.61
CA SER A 124 0.50 -3.15 -10.92
C SER A 124 -0.46 -4.25 -10.46
N LEU A 125 -1.22 -3.96 -9.42
CA LEU A 125 -2.23 -4.83 -8.84
C LEU A 125 -3.54 -4.07 -8.70
N ASP A 126 -4.10 -3.65 -9.84
CA ASP A 126 -5.33 -2.86 -9.92
C ASP A 126 -6.59 -3.66 -9.53
N ASP A 127 -6.51 -4.99 -9.55
CA ASP A 127 -7.56 -5.89 -9.09
C ASP A 127 -7.57 -6.01 -7.56
N MET A 128 -8.58 -5.41 -6.93
CA MET A 128 -8.75 -5.41 -5.48
C MET A 128 -8.93 -6.81 -4.87
N THR A 129 -9.48 -7.77 -5.61
CA THR A 129 -9.61 -9.15 -5.15
C THR A 129 -8.23 -9.81 -5.06
N LYS A 130 -7.41 -9.63 -6.10
CA LYS A 130 -6.02 -10.11 -6.10
C LYS A 130 -5.19 -9.43 -5.01
N LEU A 131 -5.37 -8.12 -4.80
CA LEU A 131 -4.69 -7.40 -3.72
C LEU A 131 -5.07 -7.94 -2.34
N SER A 132 -6.37 -8.15 -2.09
CA SER A 132 -6.85 -8.72 -0.83
C SER A 132 -6.29 -10.12 -0.58
N LEU A 133 -6.27 -10.98 -1.61
CA LEU A 133 -5.70 -12.32 -1.52
C LEU A 133 -4.20 -12.28 -1.23
N LEU A 134 -3.46 -11.39 -1.91
CA LEU A 134 -2.02 -11.22 -1.70
C LEU A 134 -1.71 -10.72 -0.28
N LEU A 135 -2.46 -9.74 0.22
CA LEU A 135 -2.31 -9.25 1.60
C LEU A 135 -2.58 -10.35 2.63
N SER A 136 -3.59 -11.20 2.37
CA SER A 136 -3.90 -12.36 3.21
C SER A 136 -2.76 -13.39 3.21
N ALA A 137 -2.18 -13.69 2.05
CA ALA A 137 -1.02 -14.58 1.94
C ALA A 137 0.21 -14.02 2.67
N TRP A 138 0.47 -12.71 2.56
CA TRP A 138 1.56 -12.05 3.26
C TRP A 138 1.40 -12.06 4.77
N ARG A 139 0.19 -11.81 5.26
CA ARG A 139 -0.14 -11.92 6.67
C ARG A 139 0.23 -13.29 7.21
N ASN A 140 -0.25 -14.35 6.55
CA ASN A 140 0.02 -15.73 6.97
C ASN A 140 1.54 -16.01 6.98
N ARG A 141 2.27 -15.58 5.96
CA ARG A 141 3.73 -15.72 5.89
C ARG A 141 4.45 -15.01 7.04
N ILE A 142 4.05 -13.78 7.38
CA ILE A 142 4.69 -12.99 8.46
C ILE A 142 4.45 -13.65 9.82
N LEU A 143 3.24 -14.18 10.05
CA LEU A 143 2.85 -14.82 11.31
C LEU A 143 3.45 -16.23 11.45
N GLN A 144 3.44 -17.07 10.40
CA GLN A 144 4.03 -18.41 10.44
C GLN A 144 5.54 -18.40 10.70
N ALA A 145 6.26 -17.42 10.17
CA ALA A 145 7.67 -17.23 10.49
C ALA A 145 7.94 -16.96 11.99
N ASP A 146 6.91 -16.79 12.82
CA ASP A 146 7.00 -16.67 14.29
C ASP A 146 6.83 -17.99 15.04
N GLY A 147 6.15 -18.98 14.46
CA GLY A 147 5.96 -20.30 15.07
C GLY A 147 7.22 -21.18 15.03
N ASP A 148 8.04 -21.07 13.99
CA ASP A 148 9.19 -21.96 13.74
C ASP A 148 10.46 -21.64 14.56
N ARG A 149 10.35 -20.94 15.70
CA ARG A 149 11.51 -20.62 16.57
C ARG A 149 11.41 -21.19 17.99
N HIS A 150 10.49 -22.12 18.23
CA HIS A 150 10.31 -22.77 19.53
C HIS A 150 10.22 -24.31 19.46
N VAL A 151 10.88 -24.94 18.50
CA VAL A 151 11.11 -26.40 18.50
C VAL A 151 12.58 -26.70 18.31
#